data_AF-A0A7X7BF49-F1
#
_entry.id   AF-A0A7X7BF49-F1
#
_cell.length_a   1.000
_cell.length_b   1.000
_cell.length_c   1.000
_cell.angle_alpha   90.00
_cell.angle_beta   90.00
_cell.angle_gamma   90.00
#
_symmetry.space_group_name_H-M   'P 1'
#
loop_
_entity.id
_entity.type
_entity.pdbx_description
1 polymer ?
#
loop_
_entity_poly.entity_id
_entity_poly.type
_entity_poly.pdbx_seq_one_letter_code
_entity_poly.pdbx_strand_id
1 'polypeptide(L)'
;MIKEKIQKIKDILKIKDGEDNKKKIENLVIFIVILIITIIMINTIWNKDNKNNEKVLTDTDKILAKTDTNKITDTSGNNNESNNELEEKLKNILKKIDGVGNVEVLITYSESNQILAMYNEDNTKNDTEEKDTRRRK
;
A
#
# COMPACT_ATOMS: atom_id res chain seq x y z
N MET A 1 -29.44 30.67 2.50
CA MET A 1 -29.31 29.30 3.07
C MET A 1 -28.22 29.14 4.13
N ILE A 2 -26.90 29.13 3.82
CA ILE A 2 -25.86 28.90 4.87
C ILE A 2 -25.86 30.01 5.93
N LYS A 3 -26.01 31.27 5.50
CA LYS A 3 -26.11 32.43 6.41
C LYS A 3 -27.28 32.32 7.39
N GLU A 4 -28.45 31.86 6.95
CA GLU A 4 -29.61 31.64 7.82
C GLU A 4 -29.38 30.52 8.83
N LYS A 5 -28.67 29.45 8.44
CA LYS A 5 -28.29 28.36 9.36
C LYS A 5 -27.32 28.86 10.44
N ILE A 6 -26.35 29.69 10.07
CA ILE A 6 -25.40 30.32 11.00
C ILE A 6 -26.13 31.26 11.96
N GLN A 7 -27.09 32.04 11.47
CA GLN A 7 -27.92 32.94 12.30
C GLN A 7 -28.70 32.15 13.36
N LYS A 8 -29.37 31.06 12.95
CA LYS A 8 -30.10 30.17 13.87
C LYS A 8 -29.20 29.54 14.93
N ILE A 9 -27.98 29.14 14.55
CA ILE A 9 -26.99 28.60 15.50
C ILE A 9 -26.54 29.68 16.49
N LYS A 10 -26.34 30.93 16.03
CA LYS A 10 -26.00 32.07 16.89
C LYS A 10 -27.10 32.37 17.91
N ASP A 11 -28.35 32.25 17.50
CA ASP A 11 -29.53 32.45 18.36
C ASP A 11 -29.68 31.32 19.40
N ILE A 12 -29.48 30.05 19.00
CA ILE A 12 -29.49 28.89 19.91
C ILE A 12 -28.37 29.01 20.95
N LEU A 13 -27.19 29.51 20.55
CA LEU A 13 -26.05 29.70 21.46
C LEU A 13 -26.16 30.95 22.35
N LYS A 14 -27.28 31.70 22.32
CA LYS A 14 -27.48 32.96 23.09
C LYS A 14 -26.30 33.94 22.96
N ILE A 15 -25.65 33.99 21.78
CA ILE A 15 -24.60 34.98 21.50
C ILE A 15 -25.31 36.30 21.20
N LYS A 16 -25.84 36.93 22.26
CA LYS A 16 -26.30 38.31 22.24
C LYS A 16 -25.09 39.17 22.57
N ASP A 17 -24.85 40.25 21.83
CA ASP A 17 -23.71 41.14 22.04
C ASP A 17 -23.90 41.95 23.34
N GLY A 18 -23.72 41.28 24.49
CA GLY A 18 -23.80 41.81 25.84
C GLY A 18 -22.63 41.27 26.67
N GLU A 19 -22.08 42.13 27.52
CA GLU A 19 -20.80 41.95 28.25
C GLU A 19 -20.62 40.58 28.92
N ASP A 20 -21.71 39.95 29.36
CA ASP A 20 -21.70 38.67 30.08
C ASP A 20 -21.36 37.45 29.21
N ASN A 21 -21.37 37.60 27.88
CA ASN A 21 -21.09 36.51 26.94
C ASN A 21 -19.62 36.43 26.53
N LYS A 22 -18.79 37.42 26.89
CA LYS A 22 -17.34 37.42 26.58
C LYS A 22 -16.61 36.25 27.25
N LYS A 23 -16.95 35.92 28.50
CA LYS A 23 -16.35 34.78 29.22
C LYS A 23 -16.86 33.44 28.69
N LYS A 24 -18.11 33.39 28.22
CA LYS A 24 -18.71 32.18 27.62
C LYS A 24 -18.16 31.90 26.23
N ILE A 25 -17.92 32.94 25.43
CA ILE A 25 -17.31 32.79 24.10
C ILE A 25 -15.85 32.36 24.22
N GLU A 26 -15.11 32.86 25.22
CA GLU A 26 -13.75 32.42 25.50
C GLU A 26 -13.68 30.92 25.85
N ASN A 27 -14.57 30.44 26.74
CA ASN A 27 -14.65 29.01 27.06
C ASN A 27 -15.10 28.16 25.85
N LEU A 28 -15.94 28.72 24.97
CA LEU A 28 -16.35 28.05 23.73
C LEU A 28 -15.18 27.90 22.75
N VAL A 29 -14.33 28.93 22.62
CA VAL A 29 -13.14 28.86 21.78
C VAL A 29 -12.16 27.83 22.33
N ILE A 30 -11.94 27.80 23.65
CA ILE A 30 -11.14 26.77 24.31
C ILE A 30 -11.67 25.35 24.02
N PHE A 31 -13.00 25.17 24.04
CA PHE A 31 -13.63 23.89 23.74
C PHE A 31 -13.40 23.45 22.28
N ILE A 32 -13.47 24.38 21.32
CA ILE A 32 -13.20 24.09 19.90
C ILE A 32 -11.73 23.69 19.68
N VAL A 33 -10.79 24.35 20.37
CA VAL A 33 -9.36 24.01 20.26
C VAL A 33 -9.09 22.61 20.82
N ILE A 34 -9.68 22.27 21.98
CA ILE A 34 -9.59 20.92 22.56
C ILE A 34 -10.18 19.88 21.60
N LEU A 35 -11.31 20.17 20.96
CA LEU A 35 -11.95 19.28 20.00
C LEU A 35 -11.05 18.96 18.79
N ILE A 36 -10.32 19.96 18.29
CA ILE A 36 -9.37 19.75 17.19
C ILE A 36 -8.20 18.87 17.64
N ILE A 37 -7.67 19.11 18.85
CA ILE A 37 -6.57 18.32 19.41
C ILE A 37 -6.98 16.86 19.65
N THR A 38 -8.20 16.60 20.12
CA THR A 38 -8.69 15.22 20.32
C THR A 38 -8.90 14.48 19.01
N ILE A 39 -9.38 15.15 17.96
CA ILE A 39 -9.49 14.59 16.61
C ILE A 39 -8.09 14.21 16.07
N ILE A 40 -7.11 15.08 16.25
CA ILE A 40 -5.71 14.79 15.88
C ILE A 40 -5.18 13.61 16.69
N MET A 41 -5.40 13.57 18.01
CA MET A 41 -4.97 12.44 18.85
C MET A 41 -5.55 11.11 18.38
N ILE A 42 -6.87 11.05 18.12
CA ILE A 42 -7.52 9.82 17.63
C ILE A 42 -6.96 9.42 16.27
N ASN A 43 -6.72 10.38 15.37
CA ASN A 43 -6.10 10.11 14.08
C ASN A 43 -4.65 9.61 14.23
N THR A 44 -3.88 10.17 15.17
CA THR A 44 -2.49 9.76 15.43
C THR A 44 -2.37 8.44 16.18
N ILE A 45 -3.31 8.12 17.10
CA ILE A 45 -3.28 6.89 17.89
C ILE A 45 -3.70 5.69 17.03
N TRP A 46 -4.70 5.87 16.16
CA TRP A 46 -5.16 4.83 15.24
C TRP A 46 -4.16 4.56 14.11
N ASN A 47 -3.36 5.57 13.73
CA ASN A 47 -2.28 5.41 12.75
C ASN A 47 -0.96 4.91 13.38
N LYS A 48 -0.95 4.48 14.66
CA LYS A 48 0.23 4.02 15.40
C LYS A 48 0.18 2.54 15.77
N ASP A 49 -0.46 1.70 14.96
CA ASP A 49 -0.28 0.26 15.05
C ASP A 49 0.25 -0.27 13.72
N ASN A 50 1.57 -0.47 13.69
CA ASN A 50 2.27 -1.55 13.00
C ASN A 50 3.74 -1.64 13.47
N LYS A 51 3.96 -1.55 14.79
CA LYS A 51 5.25 -1.96 15.37
C LYS A 51 5.03 -2.55 16.74
N ASN A 52 4.80 -3.86 16.72
CA ASN A 52 4.78 -4.69 17.92
C ASN A 52 6.14 -4.58 18.61
N ASN A 53 6.10 -4.18 19.88
CA ASN A 53 7.25 -4.09 20.76
C ASN A 53 7.50 -5.48 21.35
N GLU A 54 8.43 -6.25 20.77
CA GLU A 54 8.94 -7.45 21.43
C GLU A 54 10.19 -7.11 22.25
N LYS A 55 10.06 -7.24 23.57
CA LYS A 55 11.17 -7.14 24.51
C LYS A 55 12.07 -8.36 24.33
N VAL A 56 13.29 -8.15 23.87
CA VAL A 56 14.34 -9.17 23.82
C VAL A 56 14.82 -9.45 25.24
N LEU A 57 14.48 -10.62 25.78
CA LEU A 57 15.16 -11.23 26.92
C LEU A 57 16.05 -12.35 26.37
N THR A 58 17.35 -12.20 26.61
CA THR A 58 18.40 -13.16 26.31
C THR A 58 18.25 -14.38 27.22
N ASP A 59 18.12 -15.57 26.64
CA ASP A 59 18.67 -16.78 27.26
C ASP A 59 19.24 -17.69 26.17
N THR A 60 20.57 -17.67 26.12
CA THR A 60 21.43 -18.78 25.73
C THR A 60 20.95 -20.07 26.39
N ASP A 61 20.39 -21.00 25.61
CA ASP A 61 20.87 -22.38 25.54
C ASP A 61 19.96 -23.26 24.66
N LYS A 62 20.59 -23.91 23.67
CA LYS A 62 20.22 -25.20 23.07
C LYS A 62 18.91 -25.28 22.23
N ILE A 63 18.96 -24.84 20.96
CA ILE A 63 18.13 -25.42 19.89
C ILE A 63 18.92 -25.42 18.57
N LEU A 64 19.19 -26.60 18.00
CA LEU A 64 20.05 -26.82 16.81
C LEU A 64 19.29 -26.95 15.49
N ALA A 65 17.98 -26.71 15.46
CA ALA A 65 17.21 -26.64 14.21
C ALA A 65 15.92 -25.84 14.41
N LYS A 66 15.78 -24.73 13.68
CA LYS A 66 14.49 -24.19 13.23
C LYS A 66 14.64 -24.02 11.72
N THR A 67 14.16 -25.00 10.96
CA THR A 67 13.65 -24.73 9.62
C THR A 67 12.53 -23.71 9.77
N ASP A 68 12.59 -22.63 9.01
CA ASP A 68 11.59 -21.56 8.96
C ASP A 68 10.24 -22.12 8.54
N THR A 69 9.51 -22.64 9.53
CA THR A 69 8.09 -22.97 9.46
C THR A 69 7.38 -22.24 10.59
N ASN A 70 7.23 -20.92 10.45
CA ASN A 70 6.01 -20.26 10.91
C ASN A 70 4.99 -20.54 9.80
N LYS A 71 4.11 -21.55 9.90
CA LYS A 71 2.93 -21.50 10.76
C LYS A 71 2.33 -20.09 10.83
N ILE A 72 1.78 -19.68 9.68
CA ILE A 72 0.36 -19.34 9.53
C ILE A 72 -0.23 -18.79 10.84
N THR A 73 -0.25 -17.47 10.95
CA THR A 73 -1.42 -16.78 11.50
C THR A 73 -2.31 -16.43 10.32
N ASP A 74 -3.50 -17.01 10.34
CA ASP A 74 -4.52 -16.91 9.32
C ASP A 74 -4.77 -15.48 8.84
N THR A 75 -4.63 -15.26 7.53
CA THR A 75 -5.72 -14.68 6.76
C THR A 75 -5.79 -15.41 5.44
N SER A 76 -6.62 -16.45 5.45
CA SER A 76 -7.26 -17.06 4.30
C SER A 76 -7.60 -16.01 3.22
N GLY A 77 -7.11 -16.21 1.99
CA GLY A 77 -7.74 -15.59 0.82
C GLY A 77 -6.82 -15.13 -0.31
N ASN A 78 -6.51 -16.08 -1.19
CA ASN A 78 -6.49 -15.91 -2.65
C ASN A 78 -5.34 -15.10 -3.28
N ASN A 79 -4.43 -15.81 -3.95
CA ASN A 79 -3.98 -15.60 -5.35
C ASN A 79 -3.62 -14.18 -5.83
N ASN A 80 -3.35 -13.23 -4.94
CA ASN A 80 -3.01 -11.85 -5.28
C ASN A 80 -1.56 -11.48 -4.88
N GLU A 81 -0.79 -12.39 -4.30
CA GLU A 81 0.56 -12.06 -3.79
C GLU A 81 1.57 -11.72 -4.90
N SER A 82 1.45 -12.33 -6.08
CA SER A 82 2.38 -12.08 -7.19
C SER A 82 2.11 -10.78 -7.97
N ASN A 83 0.86 -10.33 -8.07
CA ASN A 83 0.52 -9.08 -8.75
C ASN A 83 0.87 -7.84 -7.89
N ASN A 84 0.77 -7.99 -6.57
CA ASN A 84 1.06 -6.92 -5.62
C ASN A 84 2.55 -6.54 -5.61
N GLU A 85 3.46 -7.48 -5.91
CA GLU A 85 4.90 -7.22 -5.84
C GLU A 85 5.36 -6.18 -6.89
N LEU A 86 4.83 -6.27 -8.11
CA LEU A 86 5.17 -5.32 -9.19
C LEU A 86 4.60 -3.93 -8.90
N GLU A 87 3.33 -3.88 -8.48
CA GLU A 87 2.64 -2.64 -8.09
C GLU A 87 3.35 -1.94 -6.94
N GLU A 88 3.77 -2.69 -5.92
CA GLU A 88 4.49 -2.17 -4.76
C GLU A 88 5.89 -1.67 -5.14
N LYS A 89 6.64 -2.42 -5.97
CA LYS A 89 7.94 -1.97 -6.48
C LYS A 89 7.83 -0.66 -7.24
N LEU A 90 6.85 -0.53 -8.13
CA LEU A 90 6.62 0.70 -8.90
C LEU A 90 6.22 1.85 -7.99
N LYS A 91 5.29 1.62 -7.06
CA LYS A 91 4.90 2.61 -6.05
C LYS A 91 6.11 3.13 -5.25
N ASN A 92 6.99 2.23 -4.82
CA ASN A 92 8.19 2.57 -4.06
C ASN A 92 9.23 3.36 -4.87
N ILE A 93 9.36 3.10 -6.16
CA ILE A 93 10.25 3.86 -7.05
C ILE A 93 9.65 5.26 -7.30
N LEU A 94 8.37 5.32 -7.64
CA LEU A 94 7.70 6.58 -7.96
C LEU A 94 7.66 7.52 -6.75
N LYS A 95 7.44 7.00 -5.54
CA LYS A 95 7.45 7.79 -4.30
C LYS A 95 8.79 8.46 -3.98
N LYS A 96 9.91 7.98 -4.54
CA LYS A 96 11.26 8.55 -4.29
C LYS A 96 11.55 9.80 -5.11
N ILE A 97 10.71 10.15 -6.08
CA ILE A 97 10.88 11.32 -6.91
C ILE A 97 10.41 12.56 -6.13
N ASP A 98 11.20 13.64 -6.14
CA ASP A 98 10.82 14.85 -5.42
C ASP A 98 9.59 15.51 -6.08
N GLY A 99 8.61 15.90 -5.25
CA GLY A 99 7.36 16.54 -5.70
C GLY A 99 6.20 15.62 -6.10
N VAL A 100 6.31 14.28 -6.00
CA VAL A 100 5.25 13.34 -6.48
C VAL A 100 4.14 12.98 -5.48
N GLY A 101 4.19 13.46 -4.22
CA GLY A 101 3.12 13.26 -3.25
C GLY A 101 2.79 11.78 -2.95
N ASN A 102 1.50 11.46 -2.80
CA ASN A 102 1.04 10.09 -2.56
C ASN A 102 0.75 9.37 -3.89
N VAL A 103 1.29 8.15 -4.02
CA VAL A 103 1.21 7.35 -5.24
C VAL A 103 0.54 5.99 -4.94
N GLU A 104 -0.43 5.62 -5.77
CA GLU A 104 -1.07 4.31 -5.84
C GLU A 104 -0.96 3.79 -7.27
N VAL A 105 -0.70 2.50 -7.43
CA VAL A 105 -0.42 1.86 -8.72
C VAL A 105 -1.36 0.69 -8.89
N LEU A 106 -2.01 0.61 -10.06
CA LEU A 106 -2.88 -0.49 -10.48
C LEU A 106 -2.39 -0.98 -11.84
N ILE A 107 -2.17 -2.28 -11.98
CA ILE A 107 -1.70 -2.89 -13.23
C ILE A 107 -2.79 -3.81 -13.77
N THR A 108 -3.31 -3.44 -14.94
CA THR A 108 -4.29 -4.26 -15.67
C THR A 108 -3.59 -4.91 -16.85
N TYR A 109 -3.58 -6.23 -16.91
CA TYR A 109 -3.06 -6.98 -18.05
C TYR A 109 -4.20 -7.55 -18.88
N SER A 110 -4.09 -7.46 -20.21
CA SER A 110 -4.99 -8.10 -21.16
C SER A 110 -4.23 -9.20 -21.89
N GLU A 111 -4.31 -10.43 -21.39
CA GLU A 111 -3.84 -11.61 -22.12
C GLU A 111 -4.89 -12.01 -23.16
N SER A 112 -4.51 -12.08 -24.43
CA SER A 112 -5.27 -12.89 -25.39
C SER A 112 -4.65 -14.28 -25.42
N ASN A 113 -5.42 -15.30 -25.02
CA ASN A 113 -4.98 -16.70 -25.13
C ASN A 113 -4.64 -17.01 -26.59
N GLN A 114 -3.34 -17.12 -26.91
CA GLN A 114 -2.87 -17.62 -28.20
C GLN A 114 -2.69 -19.12 -28.07
N ILE A 115 -3.56 -19.89 -28.73
CA ILE A 115 -3.42 -21.34 -28.81
C ILE A 115 -2.25 -21.64 -29.76
N LEU A 116 -1.11 -22.03 -29.20
CA LEU A 116 0.00 -22.62 -29.96
C LEU A 116 -0.31 -24.09 -30.20
N ALA A 117 -0.75 -24.42 -31.42
CA ALA A 117 -0.91 -25.81 -31.83
C ALA A 117 0.47 -26.46 -32.02
N MET A 118 0.66 -27.63 -31.41
CA MET A 118 1.80 -28.50 -31.69
C MET A 118 1.57 -29.17 -33.04
N TYR A 119 2.34 -28.79 -34.05
CA TYR A 119 2.42 -29.51 -35.31
C TYR A 119 3.69 -30.35 -35.31
N ASN A 120 3.62 -31.56 -35.85
CA ASN A 120 4.85 -32.28 -36.22
C ASN A 120 5.47 -31.51 -37.38
N GLU A 121 6.44 -30.66 -37.07
CA GLU A 121 7.18 -29.90 -38.07
C GLU A 121 8.40 -30.73 -38.48
N ASP A 122 8.29 -31.41 -39.61
CA ASP A 122 9.42 -32.13 -40.21
C ASP A 122 10.33 -31.10 -40.91
N ASN A 123 11.20 -30.45 -40.14
CA ASN A 123 12.17 -29.50 -40.69
C ASN A 123 13.37 -30.26 -41.30
N THR A 124 13.29 -30.57 -42.60
CA THR A 124 14.39 -31.17 -43.35
C THR A 124 15.26 -30.06 -43.95
N LYS A 125 16.45 -29.84 -43.37
CA LYS A 125 17.47 -28.96 -43.94
C LYS A 125 18.63 -29.80 -44.50
N ASN A 126 18.70 -29.91 -45.83
CA ASN A 126 19.77 -30.61 -46.53
C ASN A 126 20.86 -29.62 -46.97
N ASP A 127 21.90 -29.47 -46.16
CA ASP A 127 23.13 -28.79 -46.55
C ASP A 127 24.13 -29.85 -47.06
N THR A 128 24.60 -29.71 -48.30
CA THR A 128 25.57 -30.64 -48.92
C THR A 128 26.91 -29.93 -49.09
N GLU A 129 27.97 -30.47 -48.50
CA GLU A 129 29.34 -30.05 -48.76
C GLU A 129 30.15 -31.21 -49.34
N GLU A 130 30.56 -31.09 -50.60
CA GLU A 130 31.47 -32.04 -51.26
C GLU A 130 32.91 -31.52 -51.25
N LYS A 131 33.87 -32.39 -50.88
CA LYS A 131 35.29 -32.19 -51.13
C LYS A 131 35.87 -33.37 -51.89
N ASP A 132 36.10 -33.16 -53.19
CA ASP A 132 36.78 -34.13 -54.05
C ASP A 132 38.28 -34.21 -53.71
N THR A 133 38.78 -35.41 -53.44
CA THR A 133 40.22 -35.67 -53.31
C THR A 133 40.68 -36.54 -54.47
N ARG A 134 41.39 -35.90 -55.40
CA ARG A 134 41.87 -36.53 -56.63
C ARG A 134 42.72 -37.77 -56.34
N ARG A 135 42.33 -38.88 -56.97
CA ARG A 135 43.02 -40.17 -57.04
C ARG A 135 44.44 -40.01 -57.59
N ARG A 136 45.47 -40.34 -56.81
CA ARG A 136 46.85 -40.48 -57.31
C ARG A 136 47.05 -41.86 -57.95
N LYS A 137 47.76 -41.85 -59.08
CA LYS A 137 48.17 -43.01 -59.89
C LYS A 137 49.58 -43.44 -59.50
#